data_AF-A0A0A3HPH0-F1
#
_entry.id   AF-A0A0A3HPH0-F1
#
_cell.length_a   1.000
_cell.length_b   1.000
_cell.length_c   1.000
_cell.angle_alpha   90.00
_cell.angle_beta   90.00
_cell.angle_gamma   90.00
#
_symmetry.space_group_name_H-M   'P 1'
#
loop_
_entity.id
_entity.type
_entity.pdbx_description
1 polymer ?
#
loop_
_entity_poly.entity_id
_entity_poly.type
_entity_poly.pdbx_seq_one_letter_code
_entity_poly.pdbx_strand_id
1 'polypeptide(L)' 'MGQKAIHLGYPTLPFYLQIGNDNIANIDTEHLINHLLKKYELLVDKVVTSEYLKNVRVLPQLHTLICGNQRGV' A
#
# COMPACT_ATOMS: atom_id res chain seq x y z
N MET A 1 -6.10 -11.92 -11.85
CA MET A 1 -7.00 -10.77 -12.07
C MET A 1 -6.38 -9.54 -11.42
N GLY A 2 -6.25 -8.41 -12.12
CA GLY A 2 -5.60 -7.21 -11.57
C GLY A 2 -6.51 -6.39 -10.64
N GLN A 3 -5.93 -5.47 -9.85
CA GLN A 3 -6.65 -4.63 -8.88
C GLN A 3 -7.88 -3.93 -9.47
N LYS A 4 -7.74 -3.37 -10.69
CA LYS A 4 -8.83 -2.74 -11.44
C LYS A 4 -10.00 -3.70 -11.71
N ALA A 5 -9.71 -4.92 -12.16
CA ALA A 5 -10.74 -5.90 -12.48
C ALA A 5 -11.51 -6.34 -11.23
N ILE A 6 -10.82 -6.44 -10.08
CA ILE A 6 -11.47 -6.76 -8.80
C ILE A 6 -12.38 -5.59 -8.36
N HIS A 7 -11.88 -4.35 -8.39
CA HIS A 7 -12.67 -3.18 -8.01
C HIS A 7 -13.94 -3.03 -8.86
N LEU A 8 -13.82 -3.19 -10.19
CA LEU A 8 -14.97 -3.14 -11.09
C LEU A 8 -15.92 -4.34 -10.94
N GLY A 9 -15.41 -5.49 -10.51
CA GLY A 9 -16.22 -6.68 -10.22
C GLY A 9 -17.05 -6.56 -8.94
N TYR A 10 -16.65 -5.68 -8.01
CA TYR A 10 -17.33 -5.47 -6.73
C TYR A 10 -17.52 -3.98 -6.42
N PRO A 11 -18.29 -3.24 -7.23
CA PRO A 11 -18.33 -1.77 -7.19
C PRO A 11 -18.99 -1.19 -5.93
N THR A 12 -19.79 -1.98 -5.19
CA THR A 12 -20.48 -1.54 -3.97
C THR A 12 -19.68 -1.77 -2.70
N LEU A 13 -18.61 -2.58 -2.76
CA LEU A 13 -17.80 -2.90 -1.59
C LEU A 13 -16.71 -1.82 -1.39
N PRO A 14 -16.45 -1.42 -0.13
CA PRO A 14 -15.28 -0.60 0.18
C PRO A 14 -14.01 -1.28 -0.33
N PHE A 15 -13.22 -0.54 -1.12
CA PHE A 15 -12.01 -1.07 -1.73
C PHE A 15 -10.78 -0.39 -1.14
N TYR A 16 -9.81 -1.21 -0.73
CA TYR A 16 -8.58 -0.76 -0.07
C TYR A 16 -7.38 -1.22 -0.88
N LEU A 17 -6.43 -0.31 -1.05
CA LEU A 17 -5.13 -0.59 -1.66
C LEU A 17 -4.04 -0.32 -0.64
N GLN A 18 -3.07 -1.23 -0.57
CA GLN A 18 -1.93 -1.10 0.31
C GLN A 18 -0.66 -1.35 -0.48
N ILE A 19 0.38 -0.60 -0.16
CA ILE A 19 1.73 -0.92 -0.64
C ILE A 19 2.19 -2.27 -0.11
N GLY A 20 2.86 -3.04 -0.97
CA GLY A 20 3.59 -4.22 -0.55
C GLY A 20 4.98 -3.86 -0.02
N ASN A 21 5.36 -4.47 1.10
CA ASN A 21 6.74 -4.48 1.56
C ASN A 21 7.52 -5.56 0.81
N ASP A 22 8.40 -5.09 -0.06
CA ASP A 22 9.31 -5.90 -0.88
C ASP A 22 10.66 -6.17 -0.20
N ASN A 23 10.89 -5.63 0.99
CA ASN A 23 12.13 -5.78 1.74
C ASN A 23 11.89 -6.23 3.18
N ILE A 24 11.45 -7.49 3.31
CA ILE A 24 11.05 -8.12 4.57
C ILE A 24 12.23 -8.59 5.46
N ALA A 25 13.46 -8.56 4.94
CA ALA A 25 14.66 -9.00 5.66
C ALA A 25 15.57 -7.85 6.09
N ASN A 26 15.25 -6.60 5.71
CA ASN A 26 16.06 -5.46 6.09
C ASN A 26 16.00 -5.22 7.60
N ILE A 27 17.17 -4.99 8.19
CA ILE A 27 17.35 -4.58 9.58
C ILE A 27 17.48 -3.06 9.73
N ASP A 28 17.78 -2.34 8.64
CA ASP A 28 17.79 -0.88 8.59
C ASP A 28 16.35 -0.37 8.48
N THR A 29 15.80 -0.02 9.64
CA THR A 29 14.40 0.39 9.78
C THR A 29 14.15 1.77 9.17
N GLU A 30 15.08 2.71 9.29
CA GLU A 30 14.91 4.05 8.72
C GLU A 30 14.90 4.01 7.20
N HIS A 31 15.82 3.24 6.60
CA HIS A 31 15.85 3.06 5.17
C HIS A 31 14.57 2.36 4.66
N LEU A 32 14.10 1.33 5.38
CA LEU A 32 12.85 0.65 5.06
C LEU A 32 11.65 1.59 5.11
N ILE A 33 11.52 2.40 6.17
CA ILE A 33 10.44 3.37 6.33
C ILE A 33 10.41 4.35 5.16
N ASN A 34 11.56 4.96 4.84
CA ASN A 34 11.65 5.91 3.73
C ASN A 34 11.28 5.27 2.38
N HIS A 35 11.73 4.03 2.14
CA HIS A 35 11.38 3.28 0.95
C HIS A 35 9.87 3.01 0.85
N LEU A 36 9.24 2.58 1.95
CA LEU A 36 7.80 2.30 1.97
C LEU A 36 6.97 3.57 1.84
N LEU A 37 7.38 4.70 2.45
CA LEU A 37 6.72 5.99 2.29
C LEU A 37 6.79 6.48 0.84
N LYS A 38 7.93 6.34 0.17
CA LYS A 38 8.07 6.67 -1.25
C LYS A 38 7.17 5.81 -2.15
N LYS A 39 7.08 4.51 -1.86
CA LYS A 39 6.13 3.63 -2.58
C LYS A 39 4.68 4.00 -2.32
N TYR A 40 4.38 4.46 -1.11
CA TYR A 40 3.04 4.90 -0.73
C TYR A 40 2.64 6.15 -1.52
N GLU A 41 3.51 7.15 -1.60
CA GLU A 41 3.32 8.34 -2.45
C GLU A 41 3.04 7.95 -3.91
N LEU A 42 3.87 7.07 -4.49
CA LEU A 42 3.68 6.58 -5.87
C LEU A 42 2.34 5.84 -6.07
N LEU A 43 1.84 5.14 -5.05
CA LEU A 43 0.55 4.47 -5.13
C LEU A 43 -0.60 5.48 -5.06
N VAL A 44 -0.49 6.48 -4.18
CA VAL A 44 -1.46 7.58 -4.09
C VAL A 44 -1.58 8.29 -5.43
N ASP A 45 -0.46 8.66 -6.04
CA ASP A 45 -0.44 9.35 -7.35
C ASP A 45 -1.13 8.52 -8.44
N LYS A 46 -0.85 7.21 -8.49
CA LYS A 46 -1.49 6.28 -9.44
C LYS A 46 -2.99 6.16 -9.24
N VAL A 47 -3.46 6.20 -7.99
CA VAL A 47 -4.89 6.09 -7.67
C VAL A 47 -5.60 7.41 -7.99
N VAL A 48 -5.03 8.55 -7.60
CA VAL A 48 -5.58 9.88 -7.86
C VAL A 48 -5.73 10.15 -9.36
N THR A 49 -4.76 9.69 -10.16
CA THR A 49 -4.79 9.84 -11.63
C THR A 49 -5.62 8.78 -12.35
N SER A 50 -6.18 7.80 -11.64
CA SER A 50 -6.93 6.70 -12.25
C SER A 50 -8.39 7.07 -12.49
N GLU A 51 -8.86 6.92 -13.73
CA GLU A 51 -10.29 7.03 -14.04
C GLU A 51 -11.13 5.86 -13.51
N TYR A 52 -10.49 4.76 -13.11
CA TYR A 52 -11.16 3.51 -12.76
C TYR A 52 -11.13 3.20 -11.26
N LEU A 53 -10.12 3.64 -10.52
CA LEU A 53 -9.98 3.39 -9.09
C LEU A 53 -10.63 4.51 -8.28
N LYS A 54 -11.96 4.64 -8.39
CA LYS A 54 -12.74 5.65 -7.67
C LYS A 54 -13.18 5.12 -6.31
N ASN A 55 -13.30 6.01 -5.33
CA ASN A 55 -13.74 5.65 -3.97
C ASN A 55 -12.87 4.55 -3.31
N VAL A 56 -11.56 4.58 -3.58
CA VAL A 56 -10.58 3.66 -3.02
C VAL A 56 -9.84 4.33 -1.87
N ARG A 57 -9.61 3.58 -0.79
CA ARG A 57 -8.76 4.03 0.33
C ARG A 57 -7.37 3.46 0.15
N VAL A 58 -6.37 4.33 0.05
CA VAL A 58 -4.96 3.93 -0.02
C VAL A 58 -4.38 3.96 1.38
N LEU A 59 -3.78 2.87 1.83
CA LEU A 59 -3.22 2.71 3.17
C LEU A 59 -1.74 2.33 3.12
N PRO A 60 -0.93 2.78 4.08
CA PRO A 60 0.42 2.26 4.28
C PRO A 60 0.38 0.94 5.07
N GLN A 61 1.54 0.29 5.18
CA GLN A 61 1.73 -0.77 6.18
C GLN A 61 2.08 -0.15 7.54
N LEU A 62 1.06 0.21 8.33
CA LEU A 62 1.28 0.93 9.59
C LEU A 62 2.25 0.19 10.53
N HIS A 63 2.09 -1.13 10.67
CA HIS A 63 2.99 -1.95 11.47
C HIS A 63 4.46 -1.79 11.06
N THR A 64 4.76 -1.85 9.76
CA THR A 64 6.14 -1.73 9.27
C THR A 64 6.70 -0.32 9.47
N LEU A 65 5.84 0.70 9.47
CA LEU A 65 6.24 2.07 9.79
C LEU A 65 6.55 2.31 11.27
N ILE A 66 5.97 1.50 12.17
CA ILE A 66 6.17 1.63 13.63
C ILE A 66 7.28 0.69 14.12
N CYS A 67 7.25 -0.57 13.69
CA CYS A 67 8.10 -1.65 14.22
C CYS A 67 9.09 -2.23 13.19
N GLY A 68 9.18 -1.67 11.98
CA GLY A 68 9.98 -2.25 10.91
C GLY A 68 9.56 -3.69 10.58
N ASN A 69 10.53 -4.56 10.29
CA ASN A 69 10.28 -5.99 10.02
C ASN A 69 10.24 -6.88 11.27
N GLN A 70 10.09 -6.30 12.47
CA GLN A 70 10.01 -7.07 13.70
C GLN A 70 8.79 -8.01 13.68
N ARG A 71 8.94 -9.21 14.25
CA ARG A 71 7.88 -10.22 14.35
C ARG A 71 7.34 -10.26 15.78
N GLY A 72 6.03 -10.48 15.93
CA GLY A 72 5.39 -10.75 17.23
C GLY A 72 5.04 -9.52 18.07
N VAL A 73 4.76 -8.39 17.42
CA VAL A 73 4.25 -7.16 18.05
C VAL A 73 2.73 -7.04 17.93
#